data_AF-A0A7Y2NIN8-F1
#
_entry.id   AF-A0A7Y2NIN8-F1
#
_cell.length_a   1.000
_cell.length_b   1.000
_cell.length_c   1.000
_cell.angle_alpha   90.00
_cell.angle_beta   90.00
_cell.angle_gamma   90.00
#
_symmetry.space_group_name_H-M   'P 1'
#
loop_
_entity.id
_entity.type
_entity.pdbx_description
1 polymer ?
#
loop_
_entity_poly.entity_id
_entity_poly.type
_entity_poly.pdbx_seq_one_letter_code
_entity_poly.pdbx_strand_id
1 'polypeptide(L)'
;MGLIERIFTLVFGGGNVLRETAEVFVENAEARAVRDAGLAEASLAQFAAEFAVPRRGWFDRAMDGINRLPRPALALGTLGLFVAAMVDPVWFAARMEGIALVPQPLWWLLGAIVSFYFGARHQMKGQEFQRSLMTTLALSQSLVARGALDAARGDNPALENWRADRE
;
A
#
# COMPACT_ATOMS: atom_id res chain seq x y z
N MET A 1 -46.32 -59.48 -1.68
CA MET A 1 -45.66 -58.41 -0.89
C MET A 1 -44.28 -58.92 -0.49
N GLY A 2 -43.20 -58.81 -1.25
CA GLY A 2 -42.51 -57.54 -1.54
C GLY A 2 -41.13 -57.82 -2.17
N LEU A 3 -41.05 -58.71 -3.18
CA LEU A 3 -39.79 -58.96 -3.90
C LEU A 3 -39.42 -57.79 -4.82
N ILE A 4 -40.42 -57.18 -5.46
CA ILE A 4 -40.28 -55.93 -6.23
C ILE A 4 -39.90 -54.78 -5.31
N GLU A 5 -40.48 -54.72 -4.11
CA GLU A 5 -40.17 -53.73 -3.08
C GLU A 5 -38.72 -53.85 -2.62
N ARG A 6 -38.20 -55.08 -2.41
CA ARG A 6 -36.80 -55.32 -2.08
C ARG A 6 -35.83 -54.96 -3.20
N ILE A 7 -36.17 -55.19 -4.46
CA ILE A 7 -35.33 -54.81 -5.60
C ILE A 7 -35.30 -53.28 -5.77
N PHE A 8 -36.45 -52.61 -5.66
CA PHE A 8 -36.50 -51.15 -5.67
C PHE A 8 -35.77 -50.54 -4.47
N THR A 9 -35.83 -51.15 -3.29
CA THR A 9 -35.06 -50.68 -2.13
C THR A 9 -33.56 -50.98 -2.27
N LEU A 10 -33.16 -52.04 -2.99
CA LEU A 10 -31.74 -52.32 -3.25
C LEU A 10 -31.14 -51.36 -4.29
N VAL A 11 -31.94 -50.95 -5.29
CA VAL A 11 -31.53 -50.05 -6.38
C VAL A 11 -31.68 -48.57 -5.99
N PHE A 12 -32.70 -48.21 -5.21
CA PHE A 12 -33.05 -46.82 -4.87
C PHE A 12 -33.04 -46.51 -3.36
N GLY A 13 -32.83 -47.49 -2.48
CA GLY A 13 -32.93 -47.31 -1.02
C GLY A 13 -31.69 -46.71 -0.35
N GLY A 14 -30.68 -46.29 -1.12
CA GLY A 14 -29.62 -45.44 -0.63
C GLY A 14 -29.96 -43.98 -0.89
N GLY A 15 -30.57 -43.29 0.07
CA GLY A 15 -30.92 -41.86 -0.02
C GLY A 15 -29.75 -40.90 -0.32
N ASN A 16 -28.53 -41.43 -0.50
CA ASN A 16 -27.33 -40.71 -0.91
C ASN A 16 -27.07 -40.70 -2.43
N VAL A 17 -27.60 -41.66 -3.21
CA VAL A 17 -27.25 -41.80 -4.65
C VAL A 17 -27.88 -40.69 -5.50
N LEU A 18 -29.06 -40.21 -5.11
CA LEU A 18 -29.69 -39.02 -5.72
C LEU A 18 -28.93 -37.73 -5.44
N ARG A 19 -28.31 -37.62 -4.26
CA ARG A 19 -27.47 -36.47 -3.88
C ARG A 19 -26.16 -36.48 -4.67
N GLU A 20 -25.49 -37.63 -4.74
CA GLU A 20 -24.26 -37.80 -5.53
C GLU A 20 -24.49 -37.63 -7.03
N THR A 21 -25.64 -38.04 -7.58
CA THR A 21 -25.95 -37.87 -9.00
C THR A 21 -26.43 -36.45 -9.33
N ALA A 22 -27.14 -35.77 -8.42
CA ALA A 22 -27.55 -34.37 -8.60
C ALA A 22 -26.36 -33.40 -8.46
N GLU A 23 -25.38 -33.70 -7.58
CA GLU A 23 -24.14 -32.92 -7.45
C GLU A 23 -23.27 -32.97 -8.73
N VAL A 24 -23.48 -33.96 -9.61
CA VAL A 24 -22.81 -34.04 -10.93
C VAL A 24 -23.40 -33.05 -11.96
N PHE A 25 -24.66 -32.63 -11.79
CA PHE A 25 -25.34 -31.70 -12.71
C PHE A 25 -25.58 -30.30 -12.13
N VAL A 26 -25.57 -30.15 -10.80
CA VAL A 26 -25.74 -28.87 -10.10
C VAL A 26 -24.74 -28.82 -8.95
N GLU A 27 -23.80 -27.88 -9.04
CA GLU A 27 -22.76 -27.66 -8.03
C GLU A 27 -23.39 -27.42 -6.65
N ASN A 28 -22.91 -28.14 -5.63
CA ASN A 28 -23.37 -27.96 -4.25
C ASN A 28 -23.04 -26.53 -3.77
N ALA A 29 -24.09 -25.73 -3.56
CA ALA A 29 -23.99 -24.32 -3.23
C ALA A 29 -23.14 -24.05 -1.97
N GLU A 30 -23.18 -24.94 -0.98
CA GLU A 30 -22.38 -24.83 0.23
C GLU A 30 -20.89 -25.05 -0.06
N ALA A 31 -20.57 -26.08 -0.85
CA ALA A 31 -19.19 -26.37 -1.24
C ALA A 31 -18.59 -25.24 -2.10
N ARG A 32 -19.42 -24.60 -2.93
CA ARG A 32 -19.04 -23.40 -3.68
C ARG A 32 -18.81 -22.20 -2.77
N ALA A 33 -19.73 -21.94 -1.84
CA ALA A 33 -19.61 -20.84 -0.88
C ALA A 33 -18.34 -20.96 -0.02
N VAL A 34 -17.98 -22.17 0.41
CA VAL A 34 -16.73 -22.44 1.14
C VAL A 34 -15.50 -22.15 0.28
N ARG A 35 -15.50 -22.54 -1.00
CA ARG A 35 -14.39 -22.23 -1.93
C ARG A 35 -14.26 -20.75 -2.21
N ASP A 36 -15.37 -20.06 -2.45
CA ASP A 36 -15.41 -18.62 -2.70
C ASP A 36 -14.94 -17.84 -1.46
N ALA A 37 -15.36 -18.26 -0.26
CA ALA A 37 -14.87 -17.70 1.00
C ALA A 37 -13.35 -17.92 1.17
N GLY A 38 -12.85 -19.12 0.86
CA GLY A 38 -11.42 -19.42 0.92
C GLY A 38 -10.60 -18.58 -0.08
N LEU A 39 -11.11 -18.36 -1.30
CA LEU A 39 -10.49 -17.47 -2.28
C LEU A 39 -10.51 -16.00 -1.82
N ALA A 40 -11.60 -15.56 -1.22
CA ALA A 40 -11.73 -14.21 -0.67
C ALA A 40 -10.76 -13.99 0.50
N GLU A 41 -10.63 -14.96 1.41
CA GLU A 41 -9.69 -14.91 2.53
C GLU A 41 -8.23 -14.90 2.04
N ALA A 42 -7.87 -15.79 1.11
CA ALA A 42 -6.53 -15.86 0.54
C ALA A 42 -6.13 -14.57 -0.18
N SER A 43 -7.04 -13.99 -0.96
CA SER A 43 -6.80 -12.71 -1.63
C SER A 43 -6.64 -11.56 -0.64
N LEU A 44 -7.47 -11.48 0.41
CA LEU A 44 -7.34 -10.48 1.46
C LEU A 44 -6.04 -10.64 2.26
N ALA A 45 -5.63 -11.87 2.56
CA ALA A 45 -4.37 -12.15 3.24
C ALA A 45 -3.16 -11.76 2.40
N GLN A 46 -3.17 -12.05 1.09
CA GLN A 46 -2.13 -11.61 0.17
C GLN A 46 -2.08 -10.09 0.05
N PHE A 47 -3.24 -9.43 -0.09
CA PHE A 47 -3.33 -7.98 -0.05
C PHE A 47 -2.75 -7.43 1.26
N ALA A 48 -3.12 -7.98 2.42
CA ALA A 48 -2.59 -7.54 3.70
C ALA A 48 -1.06 -7.69 3.80
N ALA A 49 -0.50 -8.75 3.21
CA ALA A 49 0.94 -9.00 3.18
C ALA A 49 1.69 -8.04 2.23
N GLU A 50 1.15 -7.75 1.04
CA GLU A 50 1.77 -6.82 0.08
C GLU A 50 1.72 -5.36 0.54
N PHE A 51 0.66 -4.98 1.27
CA PHE A 51 0.48 -3.62 1.79
C PHE A 51 0.97 -3.45 3.24
N ALA A 52 1.57 -4.47 3.84
CA ALA A 52 2.19 -4.37 5.15
C ALA A 52 3.34 -3.35 5.10
N VAL A 53 3.17 -2.21 5.77
CA VAL A 53 4.17 -1.16 5.83
C VAL A 53 5.46 -1.73 6.44
N PRO A 54 6.60 -1.74 5.72
CA PRO A 54 7.84 -2.24 6.26
C PRO A 54 8.23 -1.42 7.50
N ARG A 55 8.38 -2.12 8.65
CA ARG A 55 8.80 -1.49 9.90
C ARG A 55 10.25 -1.03 9.74
N ARG A 56 10.45 0.26 9.44
CA ARG A 56 11.77 0.90 9.36
C ARG A 56 12.56 0.64 10.64
N GLY A 57 13.79 0.17 10.51
CA GLY A 57 14.67 -0.13 11.62
C GLY A 57 15.05 1.13 12.42
N TRP A 58 15.65 0.94 13.60
CA TRP A 58 16.23 2.06 14.35
C TRP A 58 17.42 2.68 13.59
N PHE A 59 18.21 1.85 12.89
CA PHE A 59 19.31 2.30 12.03
C PHE A 59 18.81 3.18 10.88
N ASP A 60 17.73 2.78 10.20
CA ASP A 60 17.12 3.57 9.13
C ASP A 60 16.67 4.95 9.63
N ARG A 61 16.07 4.99 10.83
CA ARG A 61 15.66 6.25 11.46
C ARG A 61 16.85 7.14 11.84
N ALA A 62 17.94 6.55 12.33
CA ALA A 62 19.17 7.28 12.62
C ALA A 62 19.78 7.88 11.33
N MET A 63 19.91 7.06 10.28
CA MET A 63 20.40 7.50 8.98
C MET A 63 19.49 8.54 8.33
N ASP A 64 18.17 8.42 8.46
CA ASP A 64 17.21 9.43 8.01
C ASP A 64 17.39 10.75 8.78
N GLY A 65 17.70 10.69 10.08
CA GLY A 65 18.07 11.84 10.89
C GLY A 65 19.32 12.53 10.35
N ILE A 66 20.42 11.79 10.19
CA ILE A 66 21.70 12.30 9.66
C ILE A 66 21.51 12.97 8.30
N ASN A 67 20.73 12.35 7.42
CA ASN A 67 20.43 12.89 6.09
C ASN A 67 19.54 14.15 6.10
N ARG A 68 18.87 14.43 7.21
CA ARG A 68 18.03 15.64 7.39
C ARG A 68 18.78 16.76 8.09
N LEU A 69 19.91 16.49 8.74
CA LEU A 69 20.78 17.48 9.38
C LEU A 69 21.34 18.57 8.44
N PRO A 70 21.57 18.35 7.13
CA PRO A 70 22.16 19.39 6.29
C PRO A 70 21.35 20.69 6.28
N ARG A 71 20.02 20.63 6.22
CA ARG A 71 19.15 21.82 6.23
C ARG A 71 19.29 22.65 7.51
N PRO A 72 19.08 22.09 8.73
CA PRO A 72 19.26 22.85 9.97
C PRO A 72 20.72 23.24 10.19
N ALA A 73 21.69 22.42 9.80
CA ALA A 73 23.11 22.78 9.91
C ALA A 73 23.47 23.98 9.04
N LEU A 74 22.94 24.09 7.82
CA LEU A 74 23.13 25.26 6.97
C LEU A 74 22.51 26.52 7.59
N ALA A 75 21.28 26.42 8.12
CA ALA A 75 20.60 27.56 8.75
C ALA A 75 21.31 28.03 10.04
N LEU A 76 21.70 27.10 10.90
CA LEU A 76 22.45 27.42 12.12
C LEU A 76 23.87 27.89 11.80
N GLY A 77 24.49 27.31 10.77
CA GLY A 77 25.81 27.70 10.30
C GLY A 77 25.84 29.12 9.74
N THR A 78 24.84 29.54 8.96
CA THR A 78 24.75 30.92 8.47
C THR A 78 24.50 31.92 9.59
N LEU A 79 23.61 31.61 10.53
CA LEU A 79 23.42 32.42 11.73
C LEU A 79 24.72 32.53 12.55
N GLY A 80 25.43 31.40 12.74
CA GLY A 80 26.72 31.37 13.41
C GLY A 80 27.78 32.19 12.69
N LEU A 81 27.78 32.20 11.35
CA LEU A 81 28.68 33.04 10.55
C LEU A 81 28.45 34.53 10.81
N PHE A 82 27.18 34.97 10.84
CA PHE A 82 26.84 36.36 11.16
C PHE A 82 27.25 36.74 12.58
N VAL A 83 27.02 35.87 13.56
CA VAL A 83 27.45 36.10 14.94
C VAL A 83 28.98 36.17 15.03
N ALA A 84 29.70 35.25 14.37
CA ALA A 84 31.17 35.25 14.36
C ALA A 84 31.73 36.54 13.77
N ALA A 85 31.12 37.06 12.70
CA ALA A 85 31.51 38.34 12.10
C ALA A 85 31.31 39.54 13.06
N MET A 86 30.33 39.49 13.96
CA MET A 86 30.09 40.54 14.95
C MET A 86 30.97 40.40 16.21
N VAL A 87 31.27 39.18 16.63
CA VAL A 87 32.04 38.90 17.85
C VAL A 87 33.53 39.16 17.64
N ASP A 88 34.11 38.69 16.53
CA ASP A 88 35.53 38.90 16.20
C ASP A 88 35.69 39.16 14.68
N PRO A 89 35.56 40.43 14.25
CA PRO A 89 35.61 40.78 12.84
C PRO A 89 36.99 40.58 12.21
N VAL A 90 38.07 40.73 12.99
CA VAL A 90 39.45 40.58 12.47
C VAL A 90 39.75 39.11 12.20
N TRP A 91 39.40 38.22 13.13
CA TRP A 91 39.51 36.78 12.92
C TRP A 91 38.66 36.31 11.74
N PHE A 92 37.44 36.82 11.63
CA PHE A 92 36.53 36.50 10.53
C PHE A 92 37.11 36.92 9.16
N ALA A 93 37.58 38.16 9.05
CA ALA A 93 38.17 38.69 7.82
C ALA A 93 39.35 37.85 7.33
N ALA A 94 40.24 37.45 8.24
CA ALA A 94 41.39 36.59 7.91
C ALA A 94 40.98 35.22 7.35
N ARG A 95 39.82 34.66 7.72
CA ARG A 95 39.30 33.41 7.12
C ARG A 95 38.65 33.66 5.76
N MET A 96 38.00 34.81 5.58
CA MET A 96 37.41 35.18 4.29
C MET A 96 38.47 35.37 3.20
N GLU A 97 39.67 35.84 3.55
CA GLU A 97 40.80 35.87 2.60
C GLU A 97 41.15 34.49 2.05
N GLY A 98 41.19 33.47 2.92
CA GLY A 98 41.41 32.08 2.50
C GLY A 98 40.33 31.56 1.56
N ILE A 99 39.07 31.93 1.79
CA ILE A 99 37.94 31.59 0.91
C ILE A 99 38.05 32.31 -0.44
N ALA A 100 38.50 33.56 -0.45
CA ALA A 100 38.69 34.34 -1.68
C ALA A 100 39.78 33.76 -2.58
N LEU A 101 40.77 33.07 -2.01
CA LEU A 101 41.82 32.39 -2.76
C LEU A 101 41.37 31.06 -3.39
N VAL A 102 40.19 30.55 -3.04
CA VAL A 102 39.68 29.28 -3.59
C VAL A 102 39.39 29.45 -5.09
N PRO A 103 40.04 28.65 -5.97
CA PRO A 103 39.82 28.74 -7.41
C PRO A 103 38.36 28.54 -7.82
N GLN A 104 37.91 29.33 -8.80
CA GLN A 104 36.54 29.24 -9.35
C GLN A 104 36.12 27.81 -9.78
N PRO A 105 36.99 26.98 -10.40
CA PRO A 105 36.65 25.60 -10.73
C PRO A 105 36.23 24.72 -9.52
N LEU A 106 36.79 24.95 -8.33
CA LEU A 106 36.42 24.19 -7.14
C LEU A 106 35.02 24.55 -6.65
N TRP A 107 34.61 25.81 -6.81
CA TRP A 107 33.23 26.23 -6.53
C TRP A 107 32.23 25.57 -7.46
N TRP A 108 32.56 25.47 -8.76
CA TRP A 108 31.74 24.72 -9.71
C TRP A 108 31.65 23.25 -9.36
N LEU A 109 32.76 22.63 -8.98
CA LEU A 109 32.80 21.22 -8.57
C LEU A 109 31.95 20.98 -7.31
N LEU A 110 32.08 21.83 -6.28
CA LEU A 110 31.26 21.76 -5.08
C LEU A 110 29.76 21.86 -5.42
N GLY A 111 29.40 22.86 -6.24
CA GLY A 111 28.04 23.06 -6.71
C GLY A 111 27.49 21.85 -7.47
N ALA A 112 28.30 21.27 -8.36
CA ALA A 112 27.93 20.08 -9.14
C ALA A 112 27.71 18.85 -8.23
N ILE A 113 28.61 18.58 -7.29
CA ILE A 113 28.50 17.44 -6.37
C ILE A 113 27.26 17.56 -5.48
N VAL A 114 27.06 18.73 -4.87
CA VAL A 114 25.89 19.00 -4.01
C VAL A 114 24.60 18.90 -4.82
N SER A 115 24.55 19.50 -6.01
CA SER A 115 23.39 19.45 -6.89
C SER A 115 23.07 18.03 -7.35
N PHE A 116 24.07 17.22 -7.66
CA PHE A 116 23.87 15.82 -8.03
C PHE A 116 23.31 14.99 -6.86
N TYR A 117 23.94 15.10 -5.68
CA TYR A 117 23.51 14.38 -4.47
C TYR A 117 22.08 14.72 -4.05
N PHE A 118 21.78 16.02 -3.90
CA PHE A 118 20.46 16.46 -3.47
C PHE A 118 19.43 16.41 -4.60
N GLY A 119 19.83 16.65 -5.85
CA GLY A 119 18.96 16.58 -7.03
C GLY A 119 18.42 15.18 -7.27
N ALA A 120 19.28 14.16 -7.24
CA ALA A 120 18.85 12.76 -7.38
C ALA A 120 17.91 12.33 -6.24
N ARG A 121 18.22 12.74 -5.00
CA ARG A 121 17.37 12.44 -3.83
C ARG A 121 16.01 13.14 -3.89
N HIS A 122 15.96 14.38 -4.38
CA HIS A 122 14.70 15.11 -4.57
C HIS A 122 13.83 14.46 -5.65
N GLN A 123 14.44 13.95 -6.72
CA GLN A 123 13.72 13.22 -7.77
C GLN A 123 13.08 11.93 -7.25
N MET A 124 13.81 11.13 -6.45
CA MET A 124 13.27 9.91 -5.86
C MET A 124 12.03 10.17 -4.98
N LYS A 125 12.05 11.25 -4.19
CA LYS A 125 10.94 11.62 -3.32
C LYS A 125 9.69 12.08 -4.11
N GLY A 126 9.91 12.71 -5.26
CA GLY A 126 8.83 13.06 -6.19
C GLY A 126 8.15 11.83 -6.78
N GLN A 127 8.93 10.80 -7.12
CA GLN A 127 8.38 9.53 -7.61
C GLN A 127 7.58 8.78 -6.54
N GLU A 128 8.04 8.78 -5.29
CA GLU A 128 7.29 8.23 -4.15
C GLU A 128 5.93 8.92 -3.97
N PHE A 129 5.90 10.25 -4.08
CA PHE A 129 4.65 11.01 -4.00
C PHE A 129 3.70 10.66 -5.14
N GLN A 130 4.17 10.64 -6.38
CA GLN A 130 3.36 10.23 -7.54
C GLN A 130 2.81 8.81 -7.38
N ARG A 131 3.63 7.87 -6.88
CA ARG A 131 3.21 6.50 -6.62
C ARG A 131 2.11 6.43 -5.55
N SER A 132 2.25 7.19 -4.45
CA SER A 132 1.25 7.27 -3.39
C SER A 132 -0.08 7.88 -3.85
N LEU A 133 -0.03 8.87 -4.75
CA LEU A 133 -1.23 9.45 -5.35
C LEU A 133 -1.94 8.43 -6.25
N MET A 134 -1.21 7.68 -7.06
CA MET A 134 -1.80 6.62 -7.90
C MET A 134 -2.47 5.53 -7.05
N THR A 135 -1.83 5.09 -5.95
CA THR A 135 -2.43 4.11 -5.02
C THR A 135 -3.70 4.67 -4.38
N THR A 136 -3.69 5.94 -3.94
CA THR A 136 -4.85 6.58 -3.31
C THR A 136 -6.01 6.73 -4.31
N LEU A 137 -5.72 7.11 -5.55
CA LEU A 137 -6.72 7.23 -6.63
C LEU A 137 -7.32 5.86 -7.01
N ALA A 138 -6.50 4.80 -7.05
CA ALA A 138 -6.97 3.45 -7.30
C ALA A 138 -7.91 2.96 -6.18
N LEU A 139 -7.56 3.23 -4.92
CA LEU A 139 -8.40 2.92 -3.77
C LEU A 139 -9.71 3.70 -3.81
N SER A 140 -9.69 5.00 -4.10
CA SER A 140 -10.93 5.80 -4.20
C SER A 140 -11.85 5.31 -5.31
N GLN A 141 -11.30 4.93 -6.48
CA GLN A 141 -12.09 4.35 -7.57
C GLN A 141 -12.71 3.00 -7.17
N SER A 142 -11.96 2.16 -6.44
CA SER A 142 -12.48 0.88 -5.95
C SER A 142 -13.63 1.06 -4.94
N LEU A 143 -13.58 2.09 -4.10
CA LEU A 143 -14.64 2.41 -3.15
C LEU A 143 -15.90 2.94 -3.85
N VAL A 144 -15.74 3.78 -4.88
CA VAL A 144 -16.87 4.24 -5.72
C VAL A 144 -17.52 3.06 -6.45
N ALA A 145 -16.71 2.17 -7.03
CA ALA A 145 -17.21 0.97 -7.70
C ALA A 145 -17.94 0.03 -6.72
N ARG A 146 -17.41 -0.16 -5.51
CA ARG A 146 -18.10 -0.92 -4.45
C ARG A 146 -19.43 -0.28 -4.05
N GLY A 147 -19.46 1.04 -3.85
CA GLY A 147 -20.70 1.75 -3.54
C GLY A 147 -21.76 1.61 -4.64
N ALA A 148 -21.36 1.62 -5.92
CA ALA A 148 -22.26 1.37 -7.04
C ALA A 148 -22.79 -0.09 -7.07
N LEU A 149 -21.93 -1.06 -6.76
CA LEU A 149 -22.33 -2.47 -6.65
C LEU A 149 -23.26 -2.72 -5.45
N ASP A 150 -23.02 -2.05 -4.32
CA ASP A 150 -23.87 -2.17 -3.14
C ASP A 150 -25.23 -1.47 -3.35
N ALA A 151 -25.26 -0.34 -4.08
CA ALA A 151 -26.51 0.28 -4.53
C ALA A 151 -27.31 -0.66 -5.45
N ALA A 152 -26.64 -1.32 -6.40
CA ALA A 152 -27.27 -2.31 -7.28
C ALA A 152 -27.72 -3.58 -6.54
N ARG A 153 -27.08 -3.95 -5.43
CA ARG A 153 -27.53 -5.04 -4.54
C ARG A 153 -28.71 -4.66 -3.64
N GLY A 154 -28.91 -3.37 -3.39
CA GLY A 154 -30.10 -2.84 -2.72
C GLY A 154 -31.37 -3.14 -3.54
N ASP A 155 -31.29 -2.96 -4.86
CA ASP A 155 -32.30 -3.34 -5.84
C ASP A 155 -32.21 -4.83 -6.23
N ASN A 156 -32.07 -5.72 -5.24
CA ASN A 156 -32.07 -7.16 -5.50
C ASN A 156 -33.50 -7.75 -5.38
N PRO A 157 -34.21 -7.97 -6.50
CA PRO A 157 -35.60 -8.45 -6.48
C PRO A 157 -35.74 -9.85 -5.85
N ALA A 158 -34.69 -10.68 -5.89
CA ALA A 158 -34.71 -11.98 -5.22
C ALA A 158 -34.68 -11.84 -3.68
N LEU A 159 -34.02 -10.80 -3.18
CA LEU A 159 -33.89 -10.52 -1.75
C LEU A 159 -35.15 -9.82 -1.20
N GLU A 160 -35.80 -8.99 -2.02
CA GLU A 160 -37.13 -8.44 -1.74
C GLU A 160 -38.21 -9.54 -1.71
N ASN A 161 -38.22 -10.43 -2.70
CA ASN A 161 -39.15 -11.57 -2.73
C ASN A 161 -38.97 -12.48 -1.51
N TRP A 162 -37.73 -12.76 -1.10
CA TRP A 162 -37.46 -13.56 0.09
C TRP A 162 -37.87 -12.89 1.41
N ARG A 163 -37.82 -11.55 1.49
CA ARG A 163 -38.31 -10.80 2.66
C ARG A 163 -39.84 -10.77 2.70
N ALA A 164 -40.49 -10.65 1.55
CA ALA A 164 -41.95 -10.66 1.43
C ALA A 164 -42.56 -12.03 1.80
N ASP A 165 -41.84 -13.13 1.57
CA ASP A 165 -42.27 -14.49 1.95
C ASP A 165 -42.17 -14.79 3.46
N ARG A 166 -41.63 -13.85 4.27
CA ARG A 166 -41.38 -14.02 5.71
C ARG A 166 -42.23 -13.15 6.63
N GLU A 167 -43.01 -12.22 6.09
CA GLU A 167 -44.10 -11.52 6.81
C GLU A 167 -45.43 -12.27 6.64
#